data_AF-A0A7Z9IRG8-F1
#
_entry.id   AF-A0A7Z9IRG8-F1
#
_cell.length_a   1.000
_cell.length_b   1.000
_cell.length_c   1.000
_cell.angle_alpha   90.00
_cell.angle_beta   90.00
_cell.angle_gamma   90.00
#
_symmetry.space_group_name_H-M   'P 1'
#
loop_
_entity.id
_entity.type
_entity.pdbx_description
1 polymer ?
#
loop_
_entity_poly.entity_id
_entity_poly.type
_entity_poly.pdbx_seq_one_letter_code
_entity_poly.pdbx_strand_id
1 'polypeptide(L)'
;MNQFPAVVDPNLFQLTEEDKEYYRELIDQIDIRTMPFIMEMLGPKLQGMDLFNLSEFELQLVQNISTLVGILQTYPNLTESVRKRILFAVSYFCDEDDEIPDIIPGMGYLDDAKVAQWIIESIGKELPEITLA
;
A
#
# COMPACT_ATOMS: atom_id res chain seq x y z
N MET A 1 -12.34 -37.16 -3.13
CA MET A 1 -12.44 -36.04 -2.18
C MET A 1 -11.18 -35.22 -2.34
N ASN A 2 -11.23 -34.16 -3.16
CA ASN A 2 -10.10 -33.26 -3.29
C ASN A 2 -10.07 -32.39 -2.05
N GLN A 3 -9.02 -32.54 -1.24
CA GLN A 3 -8.73 -31.62 -0.16
C GLN A 3 -8.36 -30.28 -0.81
N PHE A 4 -9.17 -29.26 -0.59
CA PHE A 4 -8.76 -27.88 -0.82
C PHE A 4 -7.48 -27.64 0.00
N PRO A 5 -6.42 -27.01 -0.56
CA PRO A 5 -5.24 -26.73 0.22
C PRO A 5 -5.61 -25.83 1.40
N ALA A 6 -4.93 -26.10 2.52
CA ALA A 6 -5.06 -25.38 3.77
C ALA A 6 -5.04 -23.86 3.55
N VAL A 7 -5.82 -23.16 4.37
CA VAL A 7 -5.83 -21.70 4.54
C VAL A 7 -4.42 -21.15 4.34
N VAL A 8 -4.22 -20.39 3.26
CA VAL A 8 -2.96 -19.66 3.04
C VAL A 8 -2.88 -18.65 4.17
N ASP A 9 -1.90 -18.81 5.07
CA ASP A 9 -1.65 -17.82 6.12
C ASP A 9 -1.24 -16.51 5.42
N PRO A 10 -2.01 -15.42 5.54
CA PRO A 10 -1.69 -14.14 4.91
C PRO A 10 -0.33 -13.58 5.39
N ASN A 11 0.17 -14.06 6.54
CA ASN A 11 1.50 -13.71 7.04
C ASN A 11 2.64 -14.37 6.24
N LEU A 12 2.37 -15.44 5.50
CA LEU A 12 3.35 -16.12 4.65
C LEU A 12 3.54 -15.43 3.29
N PHE A 13 2.59 -14.62 2.85
CA PHE A 13 2.76 -13.84 1.62
C PHE A 13 3.77 -12.71 1.87
N GLN A 14 4.81 -12.66 1.05
CA GLN A 14 5.88 -11.68 1.10
C GLN A 14 6.22 -11.24 -0.32
N LEU A 15 6.54 -9.94 -0.47
CA LEU A 15 7.11 -9.42 -1.71
C LEU A 15 8.48 -10.05 -1.93
N THR A 16 8.65 -10.67 -3.10
CA THR A 16 9.94 -11.17 -3.58
C THR A 16 10.88 -10.01 -3.88
N GLU A 17 12.16 -10.30 -4.13
CA GLU A 17 13.07 -9.23 -4.55
C GLU A 17 12.77 -8.77 -5.98
N GLU A 18 12.30 -9.68 -6.82
CA GLU A 18 11.82 -9.41 -8.17
C GLU A 18 10.63 -8.42 -8.17
N ASP A 19 9.65 -8.63 -7.27
CA ASP A 19 8.51 -7.71 -7.11
C ASP A 19 9.01 -6.31 -6.71
N LYS A 20 9.94 -6.24 -5.77
CA LYS A 20 10.50 -4.96 -5.30
C LYS A 20 11.31 -4.26 -6.37
N GLU A 21 12.07 -5.00 -7.19
CA GLU A 21 12.79 -4.43 -8.34
C GLU A 21 11.81 -3.84 -9.35
N TYR A 22 10.77 -4.58 -9.71
CA TYR A 22 9.72 -4.09 -10.60
C TYR A 22 9.03 -2.84 -10.05
N TYR A 23 8.63 -2.86 -8.78
CA TYR A 23 7.98 -1.71 -8.15
C TYR A 23 8.88 -0.49 -8.03
N ARG A 24 10.20 -0.66 -7.87
CA ARG A 24 11.14 0.49 -7.92
C ARG A 24 11.10 1.17 -9.29
N GLU A 25 11.02 0.41 -10.38
CA GLU A 25 10.88 0.97 -11.72
C GLU A 25 9.55 1.71 -11.92
N LEU A 26 8.46 1.22 -11.34
CA LEU A 26 7.16 1.91 -11.35
C LEU A 26 7.19 3.19 -10.49
N ILE A 27 7.76 3.12 -9.30
CA ILE A 27 7.94 4.26 -8.39
C ILE A 27 8.71 5.39 -9.10
N ASP A 28 9.77 5.07 -9.83
CA ASP A 28 10.58 6.07 -10.53
C ASP A 28 9.78 6.83 -11.60
N GLN A 29 8.80 6.16 -12.22
CA GLN A 29 7.91 6.72 -13.24
C GLN A 29 6.78 7.59 -12.66
N ILE A 30 6.55 7.58 -11.34
CA ILE A 30 5.50 8.40 -10.73
C ILE A 30 5.79 9.88 -10.92
N ASP A 31 4.79 10.58 -11.45
CA ASP A 31 4.74 12.03 -11.49
C ASP A 31 4.05 12.57 -10.23
N ILE A 32 4.79 13.24 -9.35
CA ILE A 32 4.25 13.81 -8.10
C ILE A 32 3.09 14.80 -8.31
N ARG A 33 2.91 15.32 -9.53
CA ARG A 33 1.78 16.20 -9.89
C ARG A 33 0.45 15.46 -9.94
N THR A 34 0.44 14.13 -9.99
CA THR A 34 -0.77 13.31 -9.94
C THR A 34 -1.35 13.17 -8.53
N MET A 35 -0.64 13.63 -7.49
CA MET A 35 -1.09 13.55 -6.10
C MET A 35 -2.55 13.98 -5.89
N PRO A 36 -3.04 15.12 -6.39
CA PRO A 36 -4.44 15.52 -6.17
C PRO A 36 -5.44 14.49 -6.71
N PHE A 37 -5.15 13.88 -7.85
CA PHE A 37 -5.98 12.84 -8.47
C PHE A 37 -5.96 11.55 -7.66
N ILE A 38 -4.78 11.10 -7.21
CA ILE A 38 -4.65 9.92 -6.36
C ILE A 38 -5.43 10.11 -5.04
N MET A 39 -5.36 11.29 -4.43
CA MET A 39 -6.12 11.59 -3.22
C MET A 39 -7.63 11.62 -3.45
N GLU A 40 -8.08 12.02 -4.64
CA GLU A 40 -9.50 12.01 -5.03
C GLU A 40 -10.05 10.58 -5.16
N MET A 41 -9.23 9.64 -5.66
CA MET A 41 -9.61 8.22 -5.77
C MET A 41 -9.63 7.48 -4.42
N LEU A 42 -8.78 7.89 -3.48
CA LEU A 42 -8.65 7.24 -2.18
C LEU A 42 -9.94 7.25 -1.36
N GLY A 43 -10.68 8.36 -1.37
CA GLY A 43 -11.92 8.50 -0.61
C GLY A 43 -12.97 7.45 -0.99
N PRO A 44 -13.35 7.35 -2.29
CA PRO A 44 -14.22 6.30 -2.78
C PRO A 44 -13.74 4.87 -2.49
N LYS A 45 -12.44 4.58 -2.67
CA LYS A 45 -11.88 3.25 -2.38
C LYS A 45 -12.11 2.85 -0.92
N LEU A 46 -11.81 3.73 0.04
CA LEU A 46 -12.04 3.49 1.46
C LEU A 46 -13.53 3.36 1.81
N GLN A 47 -14.42 4.09 1.13
CA GLN A 47 -15.87 3.98 1.32
C GLN A 47 -16.45 2.67 0.77
N GLY A 48 -15.79 2.07 -0.23
CA GLY A 48 -16.15 0.77 -0.79
C GLY A 48 -15.80 -0.42 0.11
N MET A 49 -14.90 -0.24 1.08
CA MET A 49 -14.56 -1.27 2.06
C MET A 49 -15.63 -1.41 3.14
N ASP A 50 -15.92 -2.64 3.58
CA ASP A 50 -16.77 -2.88 4.75
C ASP A 50 -15.96 -2.63 6.03
N LEU A 51 -15.80 -1.35 6.38
CA LEU A 51 -14.99 -0.90 7.53
C LEU A 51 -15.45 -1.49 8.87
N PHE A 52 -16.66 -2.04 8.96
CA PHE A 52 -17.19 -2.67 10.18
C PHE A 52 -16.84 -4.16 10.30
N ASN A 53 -16.33 -4.78 9.23
CA ASN A 53 -16.02 -6.20 9.18
C ASN A 53 -14.67 -6.47 8.51
N LEU A 54 -13.71 -5.56 8.72
CA LEU A 54 -12.34 -5.76 8.26
C LEU A 54 -11.67 -6.91 9.01
N SER A 55 -10.96 -7.73 8.27
CA SER A 55 -9.95 -8.63 8.83
C SER A 55 -8.79 -7.83 9.45
N GLU A 56 -7.97 -8.52 10.26
CA GLU A 56 -6.79 -7.88 10.87
C GLU A 56 -5.82 -7.29 9.83
N PHE A 57 -5.67 -7.93 8.67
CA PHE A 57 -4.75 -7.45 7.64
C PHE A 57 -5.33 -6.26 6.86
N GLU A 58 -6.63 -6.25 6.58
CA GLU A 58 -7.29 -5.08 5.95
C GLU A 58 -7.28 -3.87 6.87
N LEU A 59 -7.48 -4.08 8.19
CA LEU A 59 -7.33 -3.03 9.18
C LEU A 59 -5.90 -2.46 9.16
N GLN A 60 -4.89 -3.32 9.11
CA GLN A 60 -3.49 -2.91 9.03
C GLN A 60 -3.20 -2.14 7.73
N LEU A 61 -3.77 -2.56 6.60
CA LEU A 61 -3.67 -1.83 5.34
C LEU A 61 -4.24 -0.42 5.47
N VAL A 62 -5.48 -0.27 5.95
CA VAL A 62 -6.13 1.04 6.12
C VAL A 62 -5.31 1.94 7.03
N GLN A 63 -4.75 1.39 8.12
CA GLN A 63 -3.84 2.12 9.00
C GLN A 63 -2.56 2.56 8.27
N ASN A 64 -1.94 1.67 7.50
CA ASN A 64 -0.73 1.98 6.74
C ASN A 64 -0.97 3.08 5.71
N ILE A 65 -2.06 2.98 4.93
CA ILE A 65 -2.45 4.01 3.95
C ILE A 65 -2.72 5.35 4.65
N SER A 66 -3.42 5.33 5.79
CA SER A 66 -3.67 6.54 6.59
C SER A 66 -2.38 7.18 7.10
N THR A 67 -1.42 6.38 7.57
CA THR A 67 -0.09 6.85 7.99
C THR A 67 0.67 7.50 6.84
N LEU A 68 0.68 6.85 5.67
CA LEU A 68 1.36 7.33 4.48
C LEU A 68 0.79 8.69 4.01
N VAL A 69 -0.54 8.81 3.93
CA VAL A 69 -1.21 10.08 3.61
C VAL A 69 -0.92 11.15 4.68
N GLY A 70 -0.96 10.77 5.95
CA GLY A 70 -0.60 11.66 7.06
C GLY A 70 0.82 12.20 6.94
N ILE A 71 1.78 11.38 6.52
CA ILE A 71 3.18 11.80 6.26
C ILE A 71 3.23 12.85 5.15
N LEU A 72 2.55 12.63 4.01
CA LEU A 72 2.50 13.62 2.92
C LEU A 72 1.93 14.97 3.36
N GLN A 73 0.92 14.96 4.23
CA GLN A 73 0.26 16.17 4.70
C GLN A 73 1.07 16.89 5.79
N THR A 74 1.76 16.14 6.65
CA THR A 74 2.49 16.67 7.82
C THR A 74 3.85 17.26 7.44
N TYR A 75 4.54 16.64 6.49
CA TYR A 75 5.92 16.99 6.15
C TYR A 75 6.00 17.65 4.76
N PRO A 76 6.02 19.00 4.66
CA PRO A 76 6.05 19.69 3.37
C PRO A 76 7.40 19.56 2.63
N ASN A 77 8.47 19.20 3.35
CA ASN A 77 9.84 19.13 2.83
C ASN A 77 10.32 17.69 2.55
N LEU A 78 9.41 16.75 2.31
CA LEU A 78 9.77 15.38 1.92
C LEU A 78 10.56 15.39 0.61
N THR A 79 11.55 14.49 0.51
CA THR A 79 12.27 14.28 -0.74
C THR A 79 11.31 13.76 -1.81
N GLU A 80 11.60 14.05 -3.08
CA GLU A 80 10.79 13.55 -4.19
C GLU A 80 10.69 12.02 -4.16
N SER A 81 11.78 11.31 -3.83
CA SER A 81 11.80 9.85 -3.68
C SER A 81 10.80 9.35 -2.62
N VAL A 82 10.71 10.01 -1.46
CA VAL A 82 9.74 9.62 -0.42
C VAL A 82 8.32 9.91 -0.90
N ARG A 83 8.09 11.06 -1.55
CA ARG A 83 6.76 11.40 -2.09
C ARG A 83 6.30 10.39 -3.15
N LYS A 84 7.18 10.01 -4.09
CA LYS A 84 6.87 9.02 -5.12
C LYS A 84 6.50 7.66 -4.52
N ARG A 85 7.28 7.17 -3.55
CA ARG A 85 6.99 5.92 -2.85
C ARG A 85 5.64 5.94 -2.14
N ILE A 86 5.31 7.04 -1.46
CA ILE A 86 4.00 7.16 -0.82
C ILE A 86 2.89 7.17 -1.88
N LEU A 87 3.04 7.97 -2.94
CA LEU A 87 2.04 8.03 -4.01
C LEU A 87 1.86 6.68 -4.70
N PHE A 88 2.93 5.89 -4.85
CA PHE A 88 2.87 4.52 -5.38
C PHE A 88 1.97 3.64 -4.52
N ALA A 89 2.23 3.56 -3.21
CA ALA A 89 1.41 2.72 -2.34
C ALA A 89 -0.06 3.14 -2.31
N VAL A 90 -0.34 4.44 -2.35
CA VAL A 90 -1.73 4.93 -2.38
C VAL A 90 -2.37 4.67 -3.74
N SER A 91 -1.65 4.86 -4.86
CA SER A 91 -2.19 4.58 -6.18
C SER A 91 -2.44 3.09 -6.38
N TYR A 92 -1.49 2.24 -5.95
CA TYR A 92 -1.59 0.78 -6.04
C TYR A 92 -2.85 0.29 -5.29
N PHE A 93 -3.06 0.78 -4.06
CA PHE A 93 -4.29 0.51 -3.31
C PHE A 93 -5.57 1.02 -4.00
N CYS A 94 -5.50 2.15 -4.73
CA CYS A 94 -6.66 2.73 -5.39
C CYS A 94 -6.98 2.07 -6.74
N ASP A 95 -6.01 1.42 -7.38
CA ASP A 95 -6.20 0.74 -8.66
C ASP A 95 -7.00 -0.56 -8.43
N GLU A 96 -7.87 -0.88 -9.37
CA GLU A 96 -8.64 -2.14 -9.39
C GLU A 96 -8.17 -3.07 -10.53
N ASP A 97 -7.33 -2.57 -11.44
CA ASP A 97 -6.82 -3.25 -12.63
C ASP A 97 -5.30 -3.52 -12.58
N ASP A 98 -4.66 -3.39 -11.41
CA ASP A 98 -3.20 -3.47 -11.28
C ASP A 98 -2.64 -4.85 -11.73
N GLU A 99 -1.47 -4.83 -12.38
CA GLU A 99 -0.95 -5.91 -13.24
C GLU A 99 -0.58 -7.23 -12.53
N ILE A 100 -0.80 -7.35 -11.22
CA ILE A 100 -0.76 -8.63 -10.52
C ILE A 100 -2.18 -9.21 -10.56
N PRO A 101 -2.43 -10.27 -11.32
CA PRO A 101 -3.76 -10.84 -11.41
C PRO A 101 -4.23 -11.28 -10.01
N ASP A 102 -5.40 -10.80 -9.61
CA ASP A 102 -6.22 -11.26 -8.48
C ASP A 102 -6.55 -12.78 -8.64
N ILE A 103 -5.56 -13.67 -8.48
CA ILE A 103 -5.75 -15.11 -8.69
C ILE A 103 -6.36 -15.79 -7.44
N ILE A 104 -6.69 -15.05 -6.38
CA ILE A 104 -7.42 -15.62 -5.23
C ILE A 104 -8.73 -14.85 -4.97
N PRO A 105 -9.85 -15.28 -5.57
CA PRO A 105 -11.18 -14.82 -5.20
C PRO A 105 -11.40 -14.98 -3.68
N GLY A 106 -11.66 -13.87 -2.98
CA GLY A 106 -11.89 -13.85 -1.53
C GLY A 106 -10.69 -13.48 -0.66
N MET A 107 -9.58 -13.01 -1.24
CA MET A 107 -8.41 -12.47 -0.53
C MET A 107 -7.92 -11.16 -1.18
N GLY A 108 -8.85 -10.25 -1.52
CA GLY A 108 -8.47 -8.92 -2.00
C GLY A 108 -7.71 -8.15 -0.90
N TYR A 109 -6.87 -7.20 -1.29
CA TYR A 109 -6.07 -6.31 -0.42
C TYR A 109 -4.80 -6.89 0.23
N LEU A 110 -4.46 -8.16 0.04
CA LEU A 110 -3.27 -8.73 0.68
C LEU A 110 -1.97 -8.16 0.12
N ASP A 111 -1.88 -8.04 -1.20
CA ASP A 111 -0.75 -7.44 -1.90
C ASP A 111 -0.64 -5.94 -1.58
N ASP A 112 -1.77 -5.21 -1.60
CA ASP A 112 -1.85 -3.82 -1.14
C ASP A 112 -1.24 -3.66 0.27
N ALA A 113 -1.61 -4.56 1.19
CA ALA A 113 -1.12 -4.54 2.56
C ALA A 113 0.41 -4.71 2.62
N LYS A 114 0.98 -5.61 1.80
CA LYS A 114 2.43 -5.81 1.74
C LYS A 114 3.15 -4.66 1.06
N VAL A 115 2.58 -4.08 0.00
CA VAL A 115 3.14 -2.89 -0.65
C VAL A 115 3.16 -1.71 0.32
N ALA A 116 2.04 -1.42 0.97
CA ALA A 116 1.94 -0.33 1.94
C ALA A 116 2.91 -0.52 3.12
N GLN A 117 3.01 -1.75 3.65
CA GLN A 117 3.97 -2.08 4.71
C GLN A 117 5.42 -1.87 4.24
N TRP A 118 5.78 -2.41 3.08
CA TRP A 118 7.13 -2.28 2.52
C TRP A 118 7.53 -0.82 2.31
N ILE A 119 6.59 0.02 1.82
CA ILE A 119 6.84 1.45 1.67
C ILE A 119 7.06 2.13 3.02
N ILE A 120 6.24 1.85 4.04
CA ILE A 120 6.43 2.38 5.41
C ILE A 120 7.82 2.03 5.94
N GLU A 121 8.23 0.77 5.83
CA GLU A 121 9.54 0.31 6.29
C GLU A 121 10.69 0.97 5.51
N SER A 122 10.49 1.25 4.21
CA SER A 122 11.48 1.92 3.37
C SER A 122 11.67 3.40 3.74
N ILE A 123 10.57 4.13 4.01
CA ILE A 123 10.62 5.56 4.30
C ILE A 123 10.97 5.84 5.76
N GLY A 124 10.65 4.93 6.69
CA GLY A 124 10.96 5.09 8.12
C GLY A 124 12.46 5.30 8.40
N LYS A 125 13.33 4.83 7.50
CA LYS A 125 14.79 5.05 7.56
C LYS A 125 15.23 6.46 7.12
N GLU A 126 14.34 7.19 6.45
CA GLU A 126 14.60 8.49 5.85
C GLU A 126 13.78 9.62 6.48
N LEU A 127 12.77 9.28 7.27
CA LEU A 127 12.02 10.26 8.06
C LEU A 127 12.91 10.79 9.20
N PRO A 128 12.85 12.09 9.50
CA PRO A 128 13.48 12.62 10.70
C PRO A 128 12.94 11.87 11.91
N GLU A 129 13.80 11.46 12.85
CA GLU A 129 13.41 10.66 14.03
C GLU A 129 12.09 11.16 14.60
N ILE A 130 11.03 10.37 14.39
CA ILE A 130 9.74 10.66 14.99
C ILE A 130 9.88 10.17 16.42
N THR A 131 10.21 11.08 17.34
CA THR A 131 9.91 10.84 18.75
C THR A 131 8.38 10.84 18.84
N LEU A 132 7.77 9.67 18.69
CA LEU A 132 6.39 9.45 19.11
C LEU A 132 6.41 9.64 20.63
N ALA A 133 6.02 10.84 21.07
CA ALA A 133 5.86 11.20 22.48
C ALA A 133 4.57 10.62 23.04
#